data_AF-A0A059XEH2-F1
#
_entry.id   AF-A0A059XEH2-F1
#
_cell.length_a   1.000
_cell.length_b   1.000
_cell.length_c   1.000
_cell.angle_alpha   90.00
_cell.angle_beta   90.00
_cell.angle_gamma   90.00
#
_symmetry.space_group_name_H-M   'P 1'
#
loop_
_entity.id
_entity.type
_entity.pdbx_description
1 polymer ?
#
loop_
_entity_poly.entity_id
_entity_poly.type
_entity_poly.pdbx_seq_one_letter_code
_entity_poly.pdbx_strand_id
1 'polypeptide(L)'
;TTGVGNLIDPVGAALRLPWKHPDGTLASDSEIRAQWLALKNHPGLAVKPGGPLVPLSKLHWKYAAKVTTLRLTDADIDALVVAKLLENERALRKAYPNWDDFPADAQLACLSMAWAVGAGFPAIFKNFSAFAVKQDWVSAKACSTIRTAGNPGVVPRNRNNELCFDNAATVMDG
;
A
#
# COMPACT_ATOMS: atom_id res chain seq x y z
N THR A 1 -8.57 5.78 1.11
CA THR A 1 -7.13 5.80 1.41
C THR A 1 -6.67 7.25 1.39
N THR A 2 -5.47 7.56 1.90
CA THR A 2 -4.84 8.88 1.83
C THR A 2 -3.34 8.74 1.53
N GLY A 3 -2.69 9.84 1.14
CA GLY A 3 -1.27 9.85 0.73
C GLY A 3 -1.02 8.83 -0.38
N VAL A 4 -0.04 7.94 -0.17
CA VAL A 4 0.33 6.89 -1.13
C VAL A 4 -0.45 5.59 -0.89
N GLY A 5 -1.77 5.65 -0.95
CA GLY A 5 -2.61 4.43 -0.83
C GLY A 5 -2.75 3.87 0.58
N ASN A 6 -2.40 4.63 1.62
CA ASN A 6 -2.58 4.22 3.02
C ASN A 6 -4.07 4.15 3.40
N LEU A 7 -4.48 3.05 4.02
CA LEU A 7 -5.88 2.84 4.44
C LEU A 7 -6.21 3.66 5.69
N ILE A 8 -7.33 4.37 5.64
CA ILE A 8 -7.84 5.24 6.73
C ILE A 8 -9.31 4.94 7.04
N ASP A 9 -9.70 3.69 6.84
CA ASP A 9 -11.03 3.14 7.08
C ASP A 9 -10.84 1.92 8.01
N PRO A 10 -11.46 1.87 9.21
CA PRO A 10 -12.50 2.75 9.75
C PRO A 10 -12.00 4.15 10.14
N VAL A 11 -12.93 5.06 10.48
CA VAL A 11 -12.64 6.45 10.90
C VAL A 11 -11.56 6.54 11.99
N GLY A 12 -11.46 5.55 12.87
CA GLY A 12 -10.42 5.49 13.90
C GLY A 12 -8.99 5.45 13.36
N ALA A 13 -8.79 5.03 12.10
CA ALA A 13 -7.49 5.13 11.43
C ALA A 13 -7.24 6.55 10.89
N ALA A 14 -8.27 7.26 10.42
CA ALA A 14 -8.15 8.64 9.98
C ALA A 14 -7.83 9.60 11.14
N LEU A 15 -8.41 9.38 12.33
CA LEU A 15 -8.21 10.22 13.53
C LEU A 15 -6.77 10.24 14.04
N ARG A 16 -5.94 9.25 13.67
CA ARG A 16 -4.55 9.18 14.13
C ARG A 16 -3.58 10.03 13.30
N LEU A 17 -4.07 10.65 12.23
CA LEU A 17 -3.23 11.40 11.31
C LEU A 17 -3.32 12.90 11.60
N PRO A 18 -2.23 13.65 11.41
CA PRO A 18 -2.17 15.08 11.72
C PRO A 18 -2.83 15.92 10.62
N TRP A 19 -4.15 15.75 10.44
CA TRP A 19 -4.92 16.54 9.48
C TRP A 19 -4.85 18.03 9.83
N LYS A 20 -4.65 18.86 8.82
CA LYS A 20 -4.52 20.31 8.98
C LYS A 20 -5.59 21.05 8.19
N HIS A 21 -6.00 22.17 8.76
CA HIS A 21 -6.78 23.20 8.09
C HIS A 21 -5.95 23.90 7.01
N PRO A 22 -6.59 24.64 6.08
CA PRO A 22 -5.86 25.39 5.04
C PRO A 22 -4.85 26.42 5.59
N ASP A 23 -5.06 26.92 6.80
CA ASP A 23 -4.14 27.83 7.50
C ASP A 23 -2.95 27.12 8.19
N GLY A 24 -2.89 25.78 8.10
CA GLY A 24 -1.84 24.95 8.68
C GLY A 24 -2.07 24.51 10.13
N THR A 25 -3.14 24.97 10.78
CA THR A 25 -3.48 24.52 12.15
C THR A 25 -3.98 23.09 12.16
N LEU A 26 -3.73 22.36 13.25
CA LEU A 26 -4.22 20.98 13.41
C LEU A 26 -5.73 20.96 13.58
N ALA A 27 -6.40 20.06 12.87
CA ALA A 27 -7.80 19.79 13.06
C ALA A 27 -8.04 18.87 14.27
N SER A 28 -9.14 19.12 14.95
CA SER A 28 -9.64 18.29 16.04
C SER A 28 -10.23 16.96 15.52
N ASP A 29 -10.29 15.96 16.41
CA ASP A 29 -10.94 14.68 16.14
C ASP A 29 -12.39 14.84 15.65
N SER A 30 -13.12 15.82 16.18
CA SER A 30 -14.50 16.12 15.75
C SER A 30 -14.56 16.60 14.30
N GLU A 31 -13.65 17.47 13.89
CA GLU A 31 -13.59 18.00 12.52
C GLU A 31 -13.18 16.91 11.53
N ILE A 32 -12.16 16.12 11.89
CA ILE A 32 -11.71 14.98 11.08
C ILE A 32 -12.86 14.00 10.89
N ARG A 33 -13.57 13.64 11.97
CA ARG A 33 -14.74 12.74 11.93
C ARG A 33 -15.85 13.31 11.06
N ALA A 34 -16.16 14.60 11.20
CA ALA A 34 -17.21 15.25 10.42
C ALA A 34 -16.91 15.19 8.92
N GLN A 35 -15.69 15.53 8.50
CA GLN A 35 -15.32 15.49 7.07
C GLN A 35 -15.20 14.06 6.52
N TRP A 36 -14.70 13.13 7.33
CA TRP A 36 -14.68 11.71 6.96
C TRP A 36 -16.10 11.19 6.71
N LEU A 37 -17.06 11.50 7.60
CA LEU A 37 -18.46 11.13 7.45
C LEU A 37 -19.11 11.85 6.26
N ALA A 38 -18.83 13.14 6.06
CA ALA A 38 -19.33 13.90 4.92
C ALA A 38 -18.93 13.25 3.60
N LEU A 39 -17.67 12.82 3.44
CA LEU A 39 -17.22 12.11 2.25
C LEU A 39 -17.83 10.70 2.13
N LYS A 40 -17.93 9.97 3.24
CA LYS A 40 -18.42 8.58 3.24
C LYS A 40 -19.92 8.48 2.95
N ASN A 41 -20.69 9.46 3.41
CA ASN A 41 -22.13 9.56 3.21
C ASN A 41 -22.51 10.43 2.00
N HIS A 42 -21.53 10.98 1.28
CA HIS A 42 -21.79 11.83 0.13
C HIS A 42 -22.57 11.03 -0.94
N PRO A 43 -23.73 11.52 -1.43
CA PRO A 43 -24.57 10.77 -2.36
C PRO A 43 -24.00 10.71 -3.79
N GLY A 44 -23.02 11.57 -4.08
CA GLY A 44 -22.37 11.63 -5.39
C GLY A 44 -21.73 10.29 -5.82
N LEU A 45 -21.99 9.92 -7.05
CA LEU A 45 -21.35 8.81 -7.74
C LEU A 45 -20.51 9.35 -8.89
N ALA A 46 -19.43 8.65 -9.21
CA ALA A 46 -18.68 8.89 -10.44
C ALA A 46 -18.16 7.58 -11.03
N VAL A 47 -17.93 7.60 -12.34
CA VAL A 47 -17.43 6.46 -13.08
C VAL A 47 -15.95 6.24 -12.71
N LYS A 48 -15.63 5.04 -12.22
CA LYS A 48 -14.23 4.62 -12.10
C LYS A 48 -13.65 4.44 -13.51
N PRO A 49 -12.44 4.93 -13.84
CA PRO A 49 -11.85 4.72 -15.17
C PRO A 49 -11.88 3.23 -15.55
N GLY A 50 -12.56 2.91 -16.67
CA GLY A 50 -12.74 1.53 -17.14
C GLY A 50 -13.60 0.63 -16.24
N GLY A 51 -14.45 1.20 -15.37
CA GLY A 51 -15.23 0.48 -14.38
C GLY A 51 -16.61 1.08 -14.10
N PRO A 52 -17.30 0.56 -13.07
CA PRO A 52 -18.68 0.98 -12.77
C PRO A 52 -18.75 2.35 -12.10
N LEU A 53 -19.97 2.88 -11.99
CA LEU A 53 -20.31 3.96 -11.07
C LEU A 53 -20.04 3.52 -9.62
N VAL A 54 -19.32 4.35 -8.87
CA VAL A 54 -18.98 4.09 -7.47
C VAL A 54 -19.07 5.38 -6.63
N PRO A 55 -19.24 5.27 -5.29
CA PRO A 55 -19.20 6.43 -4.40
C PRO A 55 -17.89 7.21 -4.51
N LEU A 56 -17.94 8.54 -4.34
CA LEU A 56 -16.74 9.39 -4.40
C LEU A 56 -15.65 8.95 -3.42
N SER A 57 -16.03 8.40 -2.26
CA SER A 57 -15.11 7.87 -1.24
C SER A 57 -14.28 6.66 -1.70
N LYS A 58 -14.62 6.04 -2.84
CA LYS A 58 -13.91 4.91 -3.46
C LYS A 58 -13.03 5.34 -4.64
N LEU A 59 -12.97 6.63 -4.94
CA LEU A 59 -12.21 7.18 -6.07
C LEU A 59 -10.94 7.89 -5.61
N HIS A 60 -10.21 8.45 -6.58
CA HIS A 60 -8.97 9.20 -6.35
C HIS A 60 -9.20 10.42 -5.44
N TRP A 61 -8.16 10.86 -4.72
CA TRP A 61 -8.27 11.94 -3.71
C TRP A 61 -8.83 13.26 -4.27
N LYS A 62 -8.66 13.52 -5.57
CA LYS A 62 -9.25 14.67 -6.27
C LYS A 62 -10.79 14.74 -6.15
N TYR A 63 -11.47 13.62 -5.96
CA TYR A 63 -12.92 13.60 -5.71
C TYR A 63 -13.23 13.94 -4.26
N ALA A 64 -12.43 13.42 -3.30
CA ALA A 64 -12.51 13.80 -1.89
C ALA A 64 -12.28 15.29 -1.68
N ALA A 65 -11.41 15.91 -2.49
CA ALA A 65 -11.09 17.33 -2.41
C ALA A 65 -12.27 18.26 -2.73
N LYS A 66 -13.34 17.75 -3.35
CA LYS A 66 -14.59 18.49 -3.61
C LYS A 66 -15.52 18.53 -2.40
N VAL A 67 -15.30 17.67 -1.40
CA VAL A 67 -16.19 17.48 -0.25
C VAL A 67 -15.50 17.83 1.08
N THR A 68 -14.17 17.76 1.12
CA THR A 68 -13.36 17.92 2.32
C THR A 68 -12.34 19.03 2.13
N THR A 69 -11.96 19.71 3.20
CA THR A 69 -10.95 20.77 3.20
C THR A 69 -9.68 20.39 3.94
N LEU A 70 -9.73 19.44 4.88
CA LEU A 70 -8.57 19.03 5.67
C LEU A 70 -7.56 18.25 4.83
N ARG A 71 -6.26 18.53 5.01
CA ARG A 71 -5.17 17.89 4.27
C ARG A 71 -4.03 17.50 5.19
N LEU A 72 -3.28 16.50 4.77
CA LEU A 72 -1.95 16.21 5.31
C LEU A 72 -0.94 17.05 4.53
N THR A 73 0.16 17.46 5.16
CA THR A 73 1.29 18.04 4.42
C THR A 73 2.05 16.94 3.70
N ASP A 74 2.90 17.31 2.74
CA ASP A 74 3.79 16.34 2.08
C ASP A 74 4.70 15.65 3.11
N ALA A 75 5.22 16.39 4.09
CA ALA A 75 6.01 15.81 5.19
C ALA A 75 5.22 14.81 6.05
N ASP A 76 3.94 15.06 6.32
CA ASP A 76 3.10 14.10 7.05
C ASP A 76 2.81 12.85 6.21
N ILE A 77 2.67 13.01 4.88
CA ILE A 77 2.49 11.91 3.94
C ILE A 77 3.77 11.06 3.88
N ASP A 78 4.95 11.68 3.80
CA ASP A 78 6.23 10.99 3.81
C ASP A 78 6.42 10.21 5.12
N ALA A 79 6.16 10.86 6.27
CA ALA A 79 6.22 10.20 7.57
C ALA A 79 5.26 9.00 7.65
N LEU A 80 4.03 9.14 7.13
CA LEU A 80 3.04 8.07 7.07
C LEU A 80 3.53 6.90 6.19
N VAL A 81 4.13 7.20 5.04
CA VAL A 81 4.66 6.19 4.11
C VAL A 81 5.83 5.44 4.73
N VAL A 82 6.80 6.16 5.31
CA VAL A 82 7.96 5.57 5.99
C VAL A 82 7.50 4.69 7.15
N ALA A 83 6.57 5.16 7.98
CA ALA A 83 6.03 4.38 9.08
C ALA A 83 5.39 3.06 8.60
N LYS A 84 4.66 3.11 7.47
CA LYS A 84 4.03 1.91 6.90
C LYS A 84 5.04 0.96 6.27
N LEU A 85 6.08 1.47 5.60
CA LEU A 85 7.16 0.66 5.06
C LEU A 85 7.89 -0.10 6.18
N LEU A 86 8.25 0.60 7.26
CA LEU A 86 8.90 -0.02 8.42
C LEU A 86 7.99 -1.03 9.14
N GLU A 87 6.68 -0.77 9.20
CA GLU A 87 5.71 -1.75 9.72
C GLU A 87 5.68 -3.02 8.87
N ASN A 88 5.63 -2.88 7.54
CA ASN A 88 5.67 -4.01 6.63
C ASN A 88 6.99 -4.77 6.76
N GLU A 89 8.13 -4.08 6.77
CA GLU A 89 9.44 -4.71 6.92
C GLU A 89 9.54 -5.50 8.23
N ARG A 90 9.11 -4.92 9.37
CA ARG A 90 9.07 -5.64 10.65
C ARG A 90 8.22 -6.91 10.59
N ALA A 91 7.11 -6.89 9.87
CA ALA A 91 6.27 -8.08 9.69
C ALA A 91 6.96 -9.13 8.79
N LEU A 92 7.64 -8.70 7.72
CA LEU A 92 8.36 -9.60 6.83
C LEU A 92 9.59 -10.23 7.48
N ARG A 93 10.34 -9.48 8.29
CA ARG A 93 11.43 -10.01 9.14
C ARG A 93 10.96 -11.12 10.09
N LYS A 94 9.72 -11.05 10.57
CA LYS A 94 9.13 -12.12 11.39
C LYS A 94 8.74 -13.34 10.55
N ALA A 95 8.33 -13.14 9.30
CA ALA A 95 7.95 -14.22 8.39
C ALA A 95 9.14 -14.92 7.74
N TYR A 96 10.24 -14.20 7.52
CA TYR A 96 11.46 -14.65 6.88
C TYR A 96 12.65 -14.46 7.83
N PRO A 97 13.07 -15.51 8.57
CA PRO A 97 14.17 -15.40 9.54
C PRO A 97 15.49 -14.94 8.93
N ASN A 98 15.72 -15.20 7.64
CA ASN A 98 16.89 -14.80 6.87
C ASN A 98 16.65 -13.53 6.02
N TRP A 99 15.73 -12.66 6.43
CA TRP A 99 15.42 -11.43 5.70
C TRP A 99 16.65 -10.57 5.40
N ASP A 100 17.57 -10.46 6.36
CA ASP A 100 18.79 -9.65 6.20
C ASP A 100 19.77 -10.23 5.18
N ASP A 101 19.64 -11.51 4.84
CA ASP A 101 20.44 -12.16 3.82
C ASP A 101 19.84 -12.01 2.41
N PHE A 102 18.59 -11.54 2.30
CA PHE A 102 17.95 -11.34 1.00
C PHE A 102 18.64 -10.22 0.22
N PRO A 103 18.88 -10.38 -1.10
CA PRO A 103 19.32 -9.28 -1.95
C PRO A 103 18.38 -8.08 -1.87
N ALA A 104 18.92 -6.87 -2.00
CA ALA A 104 18.15 -5.64 -1.86
C ALA A 104 16.91 -5.57 -2.78
N ASP A 105 17.03 -6.07 -4.01
CA ASP A 105 15.90 -6.13 -4.95
C ASP A 105 14.84 -7.16 -4.52
N ALA A 106 15.24 -8.30 -3.95
CA ALA A 106 14.27 -9.24 -3.38
C ALA A 106 13.52 -8.64 -2.18
N GLN A 107 14.23 -7.88 -1.32
CA GLN A 107 13.60 -7.14 -0.22
C GLN A 107 12.62 -6.08 -0.76
N LEU A 108 13.02 -5.31 -1.78
CA LEU A 108 12.18 -4.30 -2.43
C LEU A 108 10.90 -4.92 -3.03
N ALA A 109 11.02 -6.04 -3.74
CA ALA A 109 9.88 -6.76 -4.31
C ALA A 109 8.94 -7.30 -3.24
N CYS A 110 9.48 -7.89 -2.16
CA CYS A 110 8.68 -8.36 -1.03
C CYS A 110 7.94 -7.21 -0.33
N LEU A 111 8.59 -6.06 -0.13
CA LEU A 111 7.95 -4.86 0.42
C LEU A 111 6.87 -4.31 -0.52
N SER A 112 7.10 -4.34 -1.83
CA SER A 112 6.12 -3.98 -2.86
C SER A 112 4.89 -4.92 -2.83
N MET A 113 5.09 -6.22 -2.66
CA MET A 113 4.00 -7.18 -2.45
C MET A 113 3.25 -6.88 -1.16
N ALA A 114 3.95 -6.68 -0.04
CA ALA A 114 3.33 -6.31 1.24
C ALA A 114 2.51 -5.02 1.15
N TRP A 115 2.92 -4.04 0.35
CA TRP A 115 2.15 -2.82 0.10
C TRP A 115 0.84 -3.08 -0.64
N ALA A 116 0.86 -4.00 -1.62
CA ALA A 116 -0.27 -4.26 -2.50
C ALA A 116 -1.31 -5.21 -1.90
N VAL A 117 -0.85 -6.25 -1.18
CA VAL A 117 -1.71 -7.33 -0.66
C VAL A 117 -1.63 -7.52 0.86
N GLY A 118 -0.90 -6.63 1.56
CA GLY A 118 -0.70 -6.67 3.00
C GLY A 118 0.52 -7.49 3.42
N ALA A 119 1.16 -7.11 4.53
CA ALA A 119 2.38 -7.77 5.02
C ALA A 119 2.17 -9.21 5.52
N GLY A 120 0.91 -9.65 5.66
CA GLY A 120 0.56 -11.05 5.92
C GLY A 120 0.57 -11.95 4.68
N PHE A 121 0.94 -11.43 3.50
CA PHE A 121 0.99 -12.21 2.27
C PHE A 121 1.81 -13.51 2.33
N PRO A 122 2.88 -13.66 3.14
CA PRO A 122 3.64 -14.91 3.16
C PRO A 122 2.76 -16.14 3.49
N ALA A 123 1.73 -15.97 4.33
CA ALA A 123 0.79 -17.04 4.66
C ALA A 123 -0.16 -17.42 3.49
N ILE A 124 -0.37 -16.50 2.55
CA ILE A 124 -1.23 -16.68 1.38
C ILE A 124 -0.41 -17.22 0.20
N PHE A 125 0.78 -16.65 -0.02
CA PHE A 125 1.71 -17.01 -1.09
C PHE A 125 2.72 -18.04 -0.54
N LYS A 126 2.22 -19.23 -0.18
CA LYS A 126 3.04 -20.25 0.52
C LYS A 126 4.21 -20.76 -0.32
N ASN A 127 3.99 -21.00 -1.62
CA ASN A 127 5.05 -21.47 -2.52
C ASN A 127 6.13 -20.40 -2.70
N PHE A 128 5.74 -19.15 -2.93
CA PHE A 128 6.66 -18.01 -2.93
C PHE A 128 7.51 -18.00 -1.66
N SER A 129 6.87 -18.09 -0.50
CA SER A 129 7.55 -18.02 0.80
C SER A 129 8.54 -19.16 0.99
N ALA A 130 8.18 -20.38 0.57
CA ALA A 130 9.05 -21.55 0.64
C ALA A 130 10.30 -21.40 -0.24
N PHE A 131 10.19 -20.77 -1.41
CA PHE A 131 11.33 -20.48 -2.28
C PHE A 131 12.16 -19.29 -1.78
N ALA A 132 11.52 -18.23 -1.29
CA ALA A 132 12.19 -17.05 -0.75
C ALA A 132 13.08 -17.39 0.46
N VAL A 133 12.62 -18.26 1.38
CA VAL A 133 13.45 -18.72 2.52
C VAL A 133 14.71 -19.45 2.04
N LYS A 134 14.64 -20.15 0.90
CA LYS A 134 15.79 -20.82 0.28
C LYS A 134 16.61 -19.90 -0.64
N GLN A 135 16.19 -18.65 -0.78
CA GLN A 135 16.73 -17.67 -1.73
C GLN A 135 16.71 -18.15 -3.20
N ASP A 136 15.75 -19.03 -3.53
CA ASP A 136 15.49 -19.46 -4.89
C ASP A 136 14.59 -18.42 -5.58
N TRP A 137 15.21 -17.34 -6.05
CA TRP A 137 14.48 -16.19 -6.60
C TRP A 137 13.82 -16.48 -7.95
N VAL A 138 14.36 -17.43 -8.73
CA VAL A 138 13.75 -17.88 -9.99
C VAL A 138 12.41 -18.55 -9.72
N SER A 139 12.36 -19.49 -8.77
CA SER A 139 11.11 -20.16 -8.39
C SER A 139 10.17 -19.24 -7.60
N ALA A 140 10.70 -18.34 -6.77
CA ALA A 140 9.91 -17.36 -6.05
C ALA A 140 9.18 -16.43 -7.02
N LYS A 141 9.86 -15.90 -8.04
CA LYS A 141 9.26 -15.07 -9.10
C LYS A 141 8.05 -15.74 -9.75
N ALA A 142 8.16 -17.03 -10.10
CA ALA A 142 7.06 -17.78 -10.71
C ALA A 142 5.80 -17.87 -9.82
N CYS A 143 5.96 -17.65 -8.52
CA CYS A 143 4.91 -17.69 -7.51
C CYS A 143 4.50 -16.30 -6.99
N SER A 144 5.05 -15.20 -7.51
CA SER A 144 4.84 -13.85 -6.93
C SER A 144 3.68 -13.05 -7.54
N THR A 145 3.02 -13.56 -8.57
CA THR A 145 2.01 -12.80 -9.33
C THR A 145 0.79 -12.42 -8.47
N ILE A 146 0.54 -11.12 -8.32
CA ILE A 146 -0.67 -10.60 -7.68
C ILE A 146 -1.82 -10.64 -8.69
N ARG A 147 -2.99 -11.14 -8.25
CA ARG A 147 -4.20 -11.23 -9.09
C ARG A 147 -4.62 -9.85 -9.63
N THR A 148 -4.76 -9.75 -10.95
CA THR A 148 -5.09 -8.51 -11.66
C THR A 148 -6.59 -8.27 -11.84
N ALA A 149 -7.41 -9.32 -11.74
CA ALA A 149 -8.86 -9.23 -11.86
C ALA A 149 -9.43 -8.28 -10.79
N GLY A 150 -10.14 -7.23 -11.21
CA GLY A 150 -10.66 -6.18 -10.33
C GLY A 150 -9.61 -5.19 -9.81
N ASN A 151 -8.33 -5.39 -10.15
CA ASN A 151 -7.21 -4.56 -9.72
C ASN A 151 -6.13 -4.42 -10.83
N PRO A 152 -6.47 -3.87 -12.02
CA PRO A 152 -5.54 -3.79 -13.14
C PRO A 152 -4.29 -2.94 -12.84
N GLY A 153 -4.34 -2.09 -11.81
CA GLY A 153 -3.21 -1.28 -11.36
C GLY A 153 -2.00 -2.09 -10.85
N VAL A 154 -2.17 -3.39 -10.56
CA VAL A 154 -1.03 -4.25 -10.16
C VAL A 154 -0.28 -4.86 -11.33
N VAL A 155 -0.76 -4.75 -12.57
CA VAL A 155 -0.04 -5.25 -13.76
C VAL A 155 1.39 -4.68 -13.86
N PRO A 156 1.62 -3.35 -13.84
CA PRO A 156 2.97 -2.81 -13.85
C PRO A 156 3.77 -3.19 -12.59
N ARG A 157 3.09 -3.35 -11.44
CA ARG A 157 3.74 -3.79 -10.19
C ARG A 157 4.28 -5.22 -10.30
N ASN A 158 3.51 -6.15 -10.86
CA ASN A 158 3.95 -7.53 -11.06
C ASN A 158 5.21 -7.56 -11.92
N ARG A 159 5.24 -6.80 -13.03
CA ARG A 159 6.43 -6.71 -13.90
C ARG A 159 7.67 -6.19 -13.16
N ASN A 160 7.50 -5.14 -12.35
CA ASN A 160 8.62 -4.58 -11.59
C ASN A 160 9.10 -5.52 -10.48
N ASN A 161 8.18 -6.24 -9.81
CA ASN A 161 8.54 -7.24 -8.83
C ASN A 161 9.29 -8.41 -9.49
N GLU A 162 8.85 -8.86 -10.66
CA GLU A 162 9.54 -9.90 -11.44
C GLU A 162 10.97 -9.49 -11.79
N LEU A 163 11.16 -8.25 -12.29
CA LEU A 163 12.49 -7.70 -12.56
C LEU A 163 13.39 -7.68 -11.32
N CYS A 164 12.84 -7.30 -10.16
CA CYS A 164 13.59 -7.30 -8.92
C CYS A 164 14.02 -8.71 -8.50
N PHE A 165 13.17 -9.72 -8.67
CA PHE A 165 13.55 -11.11 -8.39
C PHE A 165 14.58 -11.66 -9.39
N ASP A 166 14.53 -11.23 -10.66
CA ASP A 166 15.55 -11.56 -11.65
C ASP A 166 16.93 -10.95 -11.29
N ASN A 167 16.96 -9.69 -10.85
CA ASN A 167 18.18 -9.07 -10.35
C ASN A 167 18.72 -9.78 -9.10
N ALA A 168 17.83 -10.17 -8.18
CA ALA A 168 18.21 -10.92 -6.99
C ALA A 168 18.82 -12.30 -7.35
N ALA A 169 18.25 -13.03 -8.30
CA ALA A 169 18.83 -14.28 -8.80
C ALA A 169 20.24 -14.05 -9.37
N THR A 170 20.41 -13.01 -10.19
CA THR A 170 21.70 -12.66 -10.83
C THR A 170 22.81 -12.44 -9.80
N VAL A 171 22.51 -11.78 -8.67
CA VAL A 171 23.49 -11.52 -7.61
C VAL A 171 23.83 -12.77 -6.79
N MET A 172 22.93 -13.74 -6.71
CA MET A 172 23.15 -14.98 -5.97
C MET A 172 23.96 -16.02 -6.77
N ASP A 173 23.92 -15.94 -8.11
CA ASP A 173 24.64 -16.84 -9.02
C ASP A 173 26.08 -16.36 -9.34
N GLY A 174 26.44 -15.13 -8.95
CA GLY A 174 27.76 -14.50 -9.18
C GLY A 174 28.64 -14.48 -7.94
#